data_AF-A0A2T2SB88-F1
#
_entry.id   AF-A0A2T2SB88-F1
#
_cell.length_a   1.000
_cell.length_b   1.000
_cell.length_c   1.000
_cell.angle_alpha   90.00
_cell.angle_beta   90.00
_cell.angle_gamma   90.00
#
_symmetry.space_group_name_H-M   'P 1'
#
loop_
_entity.id
_entity.type
_entity.pdbx_description
1 polymer ?
#
loop_
_entity_poly.entity_id
_entity_poly.type
_entity_poly.pdbx_seq_one_letter_code
_entity_poly.pdbx_strand_id
1 'polypeptide(L)'
;MSTGTGNVRPEQSSPGQEHTSHRERFERASLLLDSTEDEEDAPSPETAQPDVDALQGLVEAADQNGTAFQSVAVAAVQILERALCYEREAAEAALSLGQQEKLGSMVETVERTAGVLRNALNPQGSKVMHLCAEEDQAMPGDSQPWWFALTDALEVLEEGTGQMASLTTAQPTGSPARELSELITQLLRGHHDELLLEADDWIS
;
A
#
# COMPACT_ATOMS: atom_id res chain seq x y z
N MET A 1 -62.17 18.07 21.39
CA MET A 1 -61.44 17.88 20.13
C MET A 1 -60.60 19.12 19.89
N SER A 2 -59.27 19.02 20.00
CA SER A 2 -58.29 19.93 19.41
C SER A 2 -56.93 19.25 19.50
N THR A 3 -56.50 18.75 18.35
CA THR A 3 -55.22 18.09 18.09
C THR A 3 -54.16 19.16 17.82
N GLY A 4 -53.11 19.20 18.64
CA GLY A 4 -51.92 20.02 18.41
C GLY A 4 -50.85 19.17 17.72
N THR A 5 -50.61 19.49 16.46
CA THR A 5 -49.59 18.95 15.56
C THR A 5 -48.18 19.34 15.99
N GLY A 6 -47.27 18.38 15.96
CA GLY A 6 -45.83 18.63 16.05
C GLY A 6 -45.07 17.33 15.90
N ASN A 7 -44.73 16.94 14.67
CA ASN A 7 -43.49 16.20 14.48
C ASN A 7 -42.83 16.53 13.15
N VAL A 8 -41.52 16.73 13.29
CA VAL A 8 -40.56 17.21 12.32
C VAL A 8 -40.18 16.09 11.35
N ARG A 9 -40.02 16.48 10.09
CA ARG A 9 -39.54 15.68 8.95
C ARG A 9 -38.08 15.29 9.17
N PRO A 10 -37.67 14.02 9.04
CA PRO A 10 -36.28 13.71 8.71
C PRO A 10 -36.11 13.94 7.21
N GLU A 11 -35.23 14.88 6.89
CA GLU A 11 -34.71 15.04 5.54
C GLU A 11 -33.99 13.76 5.11
N GLN A 12 -34.30 13.32 3.90
CA GLN A 12 -33.55 12.28 3.21
C GLN A 12 -32.16 12.84 2.90
N SER A 13 -31.14 12.31 3.56
CA SER A 13 -29.74 12.57 3.19
C SER A 13 -29.51 12.09 1.76
N SER A 14 -29.12 13.03 0.90
CA SER A 14 -28.77 12.79 -0.49
C SER A 14 -27.40 12.12 -0.59
N PRO A 15 -27.20 11.07 -1.42
CA PRO A 15 -25.91 10.41 -1.62
C PRO A 15 -25.02 11.14 -2.65
N GLY A 16 -25.17 12.45 -2.83
CA GLY A 16 -24.61 13.18 -3.97
C GLY A 16 -23.33 13.97 -3.71
N GLN A 17 -22.82 14.01 -2.47
CA GLN A 17 -21.84 15.03 -2.06
C GLN A 17 -20.41 14.50 -1.83
N GLU A 18 -20.19 13.18 -1.80
CA GLU A 18 -18.85 12.60 -1.61
C GLU A 18 -18.09 12.45 -2.94
N HIS A 19 -18.80 12.19 -4.05
CA HIS A 19 -18.20 12.00 -5.37
C HIS A 19 -17.46 13.23 -5.93
N THR A 20 -17.89 14.44 -5.56
CA THR A 20 -17.25 15.68 -6.04
C THR A 20 -15.96 15.99 -5.26
N SER A 21 -15.95 15.68 -3.96
CA SER A 21 -14.82 15.93 -3.07
C SER A 21 -13.57 15.12 -3.44
N HIS A 22 -13.75 13.87 -3.90
CA HIS A 22 -12.64 13.01 -4.29
C HIS A 22 -12.04 13.38 -5.65
N ARG A 23 -12.88 13.72 -6.63
CA ARG A 23 -12.43 14.21 -7.94
C ARG A 23 -11.62 15.51 -7.83
N GLU A 24 -12.08 16.44 -6.99
CA GLU A 24 -11.38 17.71 -6.75
C GLU A 24 -10.03 17.52 -6.05
N ARG A 25 -9.86 16.48 -5.22
CA ARG A 25 -8.55 16.14 -4.62
C ARG A 25 -7.57 15.62 -5.66
N PHE A 26 -8.03 14.78 -6.58
CA PHE A 26 -7.18 14.23 -7.65
C PHE A 26 -6.76 15.32 -8.66
N GLU A 27 -7.70 16.17 -9.09
CA GLU A 27 -7.39 17.31 -9.97
C GLU A 27 -6.38 18.27 -9.31
N ARG A 28 -6.42 18.42 -7.98
CA ARG A 28 -5.47 19.26 -7.23
C ARG A 28 -4.09 18.60 -7.07
N ALA A 29 -4.02 17.27 -7.01
CA ALA A 29 -2.76 16.52 -6.99
C ALA A 29 -2.07 16.56 -8.36
N SER A 30 -2.83 16.36 -9.45
CA SER A 30 -2.31 16.51 -10.83
C SER A 30 -1.80 17.92 -11.11
N LEU A 31 -2.49 18.96 -10.65
CA LEU A 31 -2.04 20.35 -10.85
C LEU A 31 -0.77 20.74 -10.07
N LEU A 32 -0.39 19.98 -9.03
CA LEU A 32 0.85 20.22 -8.28
C LEU A 32 2.09 19.60 -8.94
N LEU A 33 1.90 18.62 -9.82
CA LEU A 33 2.97 17.98 -10.61
C LEU A 33 3.30 18.75 -11.90
N ASP A 34 2.40 19.63 -12.36
CA ASP A 34 2.54 20.39 -13.61
C ASP A 34 3.31 21.72 -13.45
N SER A 35 3.99 21.93 -12.31
CA SER A 35 4.70 23.19 -11.99
C SER A 35 6.21 23.05 -11.79
N THR A 36 6.83 21.95 -12.24
CA THR A 36 8.29 21.78 -12.23
C THR A 36 8.83 21.67 -13.65
N GLU A 37 8.67 22.73 -14.44
CA GLU A 37 9.45 22.97 -15.64
C GLU A 37 10.67 23.82 -15.27
N ASP A 38 11.83 23.17 -15.16
CA ASP A 38 13.22 23.69 -15.14
C ASP A 38 14.03 23.08 -13.99
N GLU A 39 14.58 21.87 -14.15
CA GLU A 39 15.97 21.55 -13.73
C GLU A 39 16.53 20.42 -14.62
N GLU A 40 17.75 20.66 -15.11
CA GLU A 40 18.54 19.87 -16.06
C GLU A 40 18.97 18.49 -15.50
N ASP A 41 18.94 17.48 -16.39
CA ASP A 41 19.84 16.30 -16.40
C ASP A 41 20.06 15.56 -15.06
N ALA A 42 18.97 15.17 -14.39
CA ALA A 42 19.02 14.11 -13.38
C ALA A 42 18.86 12.73 -14.06
N PRO A 43 19.71 11.73 -13.77
CA PRO A 43 19.48 10.39 -14.29
C PRO A 43 18.12 9.91 -13.80
N SER A 44 17.26 9.45 -14.72
CA SER A 44 16.04 8.73 -14.37
C SER A 44 16.36 7.75 -13.24
N PRO A 45 15.61 7.73 -12.13
CA PRO A 45 15.73 6.62 -11.21
C PRO A 45 15.37 5.38 -12.05
N GLU A 46 16.35 4.54 -12.35
CA GLU A 46 16.09 3.15 -12.69
C GLU A 46 15.06 2.70 -11.67
N THR A 47 13.85 2.37 -12.12
CA THR A 47 12.79 1.83 -11.28
C THR A 47 13.42 0.63 -10.59
N ALA A 48 13.84 0.83 -9.34
CA ALA A 48 14.63 -0.12 -8.60
C ALA A 48 13.75 -1.35 -8.46
N GLN A 49 13.98 -2.34 -9.32
CA GLN A 49 13.24 -3.58 -9.23
C GLN A 49 13.45 -4.09 -7.81
N PRO A 50 12.37 -4.38 -7.08
CA PRO A 50 12.48 -4.77 -5.69
C PRO A 50 13.36 -6.00 -5.58
N ASP A 51 14.48 -5.83 -4.90
CA ASP A 51 15.54 -6.83 -4.81
C ASP A 51 15.15 -7.88 -3.76
N VAL A 52 14.27 -8.80 -4.17
CA VAL A 52 13.85 -9.95 -3.35
C VAL A 52 15.06 -10.82 -2.98
N ASP A 53 16.09 -10.85 -3.82
CA ASP A 53 17.34 -11.58 -3.56
C ASP A 53 18.15 -10.91 -2.44
N ALA A 54 18.24 -9.57 -2.43
CA ALA A 54 18.83 -8.82 -1.30
C ALA A 54 18.05 -9.03 0.00
N LEU A 55 16.71 -9.05 -0.07
CA LEU A 55 15.89 -9.37 1.11
C LEU A 55 16.16 -10.78 1.63
N GLN A 56 16.28 -11.75 0.74
CA GLN A 56 16.59 -13.13 1.12
C GLN A 56 17.98 -13.22 1.75
N GLY A 57 18.98 -12.56 1.16
CA GLY A 57 20.33 -12.47 1.72
C GLY A 57 20.35 -11.82 3.11
N LEU A 58 19.56 -10.77 3.32
CA LEU A 58 19.42 -10.12 4.62
C LEU A 58 18.80 -11.06 5.66
N VAL A 59 17.73 -11.77 5.31
CA VAL A 59 17.05 -12.73 6.20
C VAL A 59 17.95 -13.89 6.60
N GLU A 60 18.80 -14.36 5.68
CA GLU A 60 19.78 -15.42 5.93
C GLU A 60 20.93 -14.94 6.83
N ALA A 61 21.35 -13.68 6.68
CA ALA A 61 22.43 -13.09 7.47
C ALA A 61 21.97 -12.57 8.85
N ALA A 62 20.69 -12.22 9.00
CA ALA A 62 20.15 -11.66 10.23
C ALA A 62 20.00 -12.70 11.35
N ASP A 63 20.28 -12.30 12.59
CA ASP A 63 19.92 -13.10 13.76
C ASP A 63 18.40 -13.07 13.96
N GLN A 64 17.72 -14.12 13.52
CA GLN A 64 16.27 -14.30 13.62
C GLN A 64 15.75 -14.33 15.07
N ASN A 65 16.63 -14.35 16.08
CA ASN A 65 16.24 -14.20 17.49
C ASN A 65 16.19 -12.75 17.96
N GLY A 66 16.67 -11.79 17.15
CA GLY A 66 16.63 -10.37 17.48
C GLY A 66 15.20 -9.85 17.56
N THR A 67 14.79 -9.37 18.74
CA THR A 67 13.43 -8.88 18.98
C THR A 67 13.06 -7.71 18.06
N ALA A 68 13.97 -6.77 17.85
CA ALA A 68 13.75 -5.63 16.95
C ALA A 68 13.53 -6.08 15.50
N PHE A 69 14.34 -7.02 15.02
CA PHE A 69 14.19 -7.58 13.67
C PHE A 69 12.83 -8.30 13.52
N GLN A 70 12.47 -9.13 14.49
CA GLN A 70 11.20 -9.85 14.49
C GLN A 70 9.99 -8.92 14.56
N SER A 71 10.05 -7.84 15.35
CA SER A 71 8.99 -6.83 15.40
C SER A 71 8.82 -6.10 14.06
N VAL A 72 9.92 -5.71 13.41
CA VAL A 72 9.86 -5.08 12.08
C VAL A 72 9.38 -6.07 11.02
N ALA A 73 9.83 -7.33 11.06
CA ALA A 73 9.38 -8.36 10.14
C ALA A 73 7.88 -8.65 10.25
N VAL A 74 7.32 -8.69 11.47
CA VAL A 74 5.87 -8.86 11.67
C VAL A 74 5.10 -7.67 11.08
N ALA A 75 5.53 -6.45 11.36
CA ALA A 75 4.89 -5.25 10.81
C ALA A 75 4.98 -5.22 9.28
N ALA A 76 6.14 -5.56 8.71
CA ALA A 76 6.35 -5.64 7.27
C ALA A 76 5.42 -6.67 6.61
N VAL A 77 5.28 -7.87 7.19
CA VAL A 77 4.35 -8.89 6.67
C VAL A 77 2.91 -8.37 6.67
N GLN A 78 2.47 -7.73 7.75
CA GLN A 78 1.10 -7.17 7.84
C GLN A 78 0.85 -6.10 6.78
N ILE A 79 1.79 -5.17 6.61
CA ILE A 79 1.70 -4.11 5.62
C ILE A 79 1.67 -4.69 4.20
N LEU A 80 2.55 -5.65 3.90
CA LEU A 80 2.61 -6.30 2.59
C LEU A 80 1.35 -7.12 2.29
N GLU A 81 0.81 -7.85 3.27
CA GLU A 81 -0.41 -8.63 3.09
C GLU A 81 -1.64 -7.73 2.89
N ARG A 82 -1.69 -6.59 3.59
CA ARG A 82 -2.72 -5.58 3.34
C ARG A 82 -2.58 -5.01 1.94
N ALA A 83 -1.38 -4.54 1.54
CA ALA A 83 -1.12 -4.02 0.20
C ALA A 83 -1.48 -5.04 -0.90
N LEU A 84 -1.11 -6.30 -0.71
CA LEU A 84 -1.40 -7.40 -1.64
C LEU A 84 -2.89 -7.57 -1.91
N CYS A 85 -3.76 -7.43 -0.90
CA CYS A 85 -5.20 -7.52 -1.10
C CYS A 85 -5.70 -6.45 -2.08
N TYR A 86 -5.28 -5.20 -1.89
CA TYR A 86 -5.73 -4.08 -2.73
C TYR A 86 -5.07 -4.09 -4.11
N GLU A 87 -3.80 -4.48 -4.22
CA GLU A 87 -3.12 -4.61 -5.52
C GLU A 87 -3.75 -5.69 -6.39
N ARG A 88 -4.22 -6.80 -5.80
CA ARG A 88 -4.96 -7.84 -6.53
C ARG A 88 -6.26 -7.31 -7.11
N GLU A 89 -6.99 -6.51 -6.34
CA GLU A 89 -8.23 -5.90 -6.83
C GLU A 89 -7.98 -4.88 -7.94
N ALA A 90 -6.92 -4.07 -7.81
CA ALA A 90 -6.49 -3.18 -8.87
C ALA A 90 -6.12 -3.98 -10.15
N ALA A 91 -5.43 -5.10 -10.00
CA ALA A 91 -5.09 -5.99 -11.12
C ALA A 91 -6.34 -6.63 -11.77
N GLU A 92 -7.32 -7.06 -10.96
CA GLU A 92 -8.59 -7.62 -11.43
C GLU A 92 -9.48 -6.59 -12.12
N ALA A 93 -9.42 -5.34 -11.67
CA ALA A 93 -10.18 -4.23 -12.23
C ALA A 93 -9.50 -3.53 -13.42
N ALA A 94 -8.31 -4.00 -13.82
CA ALA A 94 -7.56 -3.45 -14.94
C ALA A 94 -8.36 -3.44 -16.25
N LEU A 95 -8.17 -2.40 -17.07
CA LEU A 95 -8.97 -2.17 -18.27
C LEU A 95 -8.47 -2.95 -19.49
N SER A 96 -7.23 -3.45 -19.46
CA SER A 96 -6.63 -4.21 -20.54
C SER A 96 -5.71 -5.32 -20.04
N LEU A 97 -5.45 -6.30 -20.92
CA LEU A 97 -4.61 -7.45 -20.60
C LEU A 97 -3.18 -7.06 -20.23
N GLY A 98 -2.57 -6.09 -20.93
CA GLY A 98 -1.20 -5.66 -20.63
C GLY A 98 -1.08 -5.06 -19.22
N GLN A 99 -2.12 -4.36 -18.78
CA GLN A 99 -2.17 -3.75 -17.45
C GLN A 99 -2.40 -4.81 -16.38
N GLN A 100 -3.28 -5.77 -16.66
CA GLN A 100 -3.48 -6.94 -15.81
C GLN A 100 -2.18 -7.75 -15.65
N GLU A 101 -1.42 -7.96 -16.73
CA GLU A 101 -0.13 -8.67 -16.69
C GLU A 101 0.91 -7.91 -15.86
N LYS A 102 0.99 -6.58 -16.03
CA LYS A 102 1.90 -5.71 -15.30
C LYS A 102 1.59 -5.69 -13.80
N LEU A 103 0.34 -5.41 -13.45
CA LEU A 103 -0.14 -5.43 -12.06
C LEU A 103 -0.03 -6.84 -11.45
N GLY A 104 -0.28 -7.89 -12.23
CA GLY A 104 -0.03 -9.28 -11.83
C GLY A 104 1.42 -9.54 -11.44
N SER A 105 2.39 -9.01 -12.20
CA SER A 105 3.82 -9.12 -11.86
C SER A 105 4.18 -8.39 -10.57
N MET A 106 3.52 -7.26 -10.28
CA MET A 106 3.68 -6.54 -9.01
C MET A 106 3.13 -7.37 -7.86
N VAL A 107 1.90 -7.88 -7.98
CA VAL A 107 1.27 -8.77 -7.01
C VAL A 107 2.17 -9.98 -6.68
N GLU A 108 2.71 -10.66 -7.69
CA GLU A 108 3.63 -11.79 -7.50
C GLU A 108 4.89 -11.42 -6.70
N THR A 109 5.37 -10.19 -6.87
CA THR A 109 6.55 -9.67 -6.17
C THR A 109 6.26 -9.43 -4.70
N VAL A 110 5.11 -8.82 -4.36
CA VAL A 110 4.67 -8.65 -2.96
C VAL A 110 4.44 -10.01 -2.32
N GLU A 111 3.81 -10.95 -3.02
CA GLU A 111 3.58 -12.31 -2.52
C GLU A 111 4.89 -13.03 -2.16
N ARG A 112 5.89 -12.95 -3.04
CA ARG A 112 7.20 -13.56 -2.81
C ARG A 112 7.90 -12.92 -1.61
N THR A 113 7.89 -11.59 -1.54
CA THR A 113 8.48 -10.81 -0.44
C THR A 113 7.83 -11.16 0.91
N ALA A 114 6.49 -11.15 0.98
CA ALA A 114 5.75 -11.54 2.17
C ALA A 114 6.04 -13.01 2.55
N GLY A 115 6.17 -13.89 1.55
CA GLY A 115 6.56 -15.29 1.75
C GLY A 115 7.94 -15.46 2.40
N VAL A 116 8.95 -14.74 1.91
CA VAL A 116 10.30 -14.73 2.50
C VAL A 116 10.25 -14.29 3.96
N LEU A 117 9.54 -13.20 4.25
CA LEU A 117 9.43 -12.68 5.61
C LEU A 117 8.64 -13.60 6.54
N ARG A 118 7.53 -14.18 6.09
CA ARG A 118 6.77 -15.18 6.87
C ARG A 118 7.65 -16.36 7.27
N ASN A 119 8.51 -16.82 6.37
CA ASN A 119 9.45 -17.91 6.65
C ASN A 119 10.59 -17.49 7.59
N ALA A 120 10.91 -16.20 7.67
CA ALA A 120 11.91 -15.63 8.58
C ALA A 120 11.39 -15.40 10.01
N LEU A 121 10.07 -15.43 10.21
CA LEU A 121 9.47 -15.24 11.53
C LEU A 121 9.76 -16.43 12.43
N ASN A 122 10.17 -16.14 13.66
CA ASN A 122 10.29 -17.15 14.69
C ASN A 122 8.89 -17.53 15.26
N PRO A 123 8.78 -18.58 16.11
CA PRO A 123 7.49 -19.01 16.63
C PRO A 123 6.73 -17.96 17.46
N GLN A 124 7.41 -16.96 18.01
CA GLN A 124 6.76 -15.85 18.72
C GLN A 124 6.24 -14.81 17.72
N GLY A 125 7.03 -14.44 16.71
CA GLY A 125 6.63 -13.54 15.63
C GLY A 125 5.41 -14.07 14.85
N SER A 126 5.42 -15.36 14.51
CA SER A 126 4.28 -16.02 13.85
C SER A 126 3.00 -15.95 14.70
N LYS A 127 3.10 -16.11 16.03
CA LYS A 127 1.93 -15.96 16.91
C LYS A 127 1.38 -14.54 16.97
N VAL A 128 2.27 -13.54 17.03
CA VAL A 128 1.86 -12.12 17.04
C VAL A 128 1.15 -11.76 15.74
N MET A 129 1.68 -12.23 14.61
CA MET A 129 1.04 -12.06 13.29
C MET A 129 -0.41 -12.58 13.28
N HIS A 130 -0.65 -13.78 13.82
CA HIS A 130 -2.00 -14.35 13.88
C HIS A 130 -2.98 -13.57 14.76
N LEU A 131 -2.51 -12.97 15.86
CA LEU A 131 -3.36 -12.19 16.77
C LEU A 131 -3.82 -10.87 16.14
N CYS A 132 -2.94 -10.18 15.41
CA CYS A 132 -3.29 -8.93 14.76
C CYS A 132 -4.16 -9.14 13.51
N ALA A 133 -4.03 -10.28 12.81
CA ALA A 133 -4.86 -10.59 11.65
C ALA A 133 -6.35 -10.77 11.98
N GLU A 134 -6.69 -11.06 13.24
CA GLU A 134 -8.09 -11.19 13.70
C GLU A 134 -8.76 -9.83 14.00
N GLU A 135 -7.98 -8.77 14.22
CA GLU A 135 -8.49 -7.47 14.67
C GLU A 135 -8.71 -6.45 13.53
N ASP A 136 -8.08 -6.63 12.37
CA ASP A 136 -7.98 -5.59 11.35
C ASP A 136 -8.16 -6.14 9.93
N GLN A 137 -9.41 -6.41 9.52
CA GLN A 137 -9.73 -6.70 8.13
C GLN A 137 -11.03 -6.02 7.70
N ALA A 138 -10.93 -4.73 7.39
CA ALA A 138 -11.81 -4.15 6.39
C ALA A 138 -11.36 -4.72 5.03
N MET A 139 -11.87 -5.91 4.70
CA MET A 139 -11.70 -6.45 3.35
C MET A 139 -12.44 -5.54 2.37
N PRO A 140 -11.92 -5.34 1.17
CA PRO A 140 -12.59 -4.47 0.21
C PRO A 140 -13.92 -5.11 -0.23
N GLY A 141 -14.81 -4.29 -0.77
CA GLY A 141 -16.13 -4.74 -1.20
C GLY A 141 -16.09 -5.34 -2.61
N ASP A 142 -16.69 -6.51 -2.80
CA ASP A 142 -16.78 -7.16 -4.11
C ASP A 142 -17.30 -6.19 -5.20
N SER A 143 -16.59 -6.12 -6.33
CA SER A 143 -17.00 -5.43 -7.58
C SER A 143 -17.03 -3.89 -7.52
N GLN A 144 -15.99 -3.25 -6.99
CA GLN A 144 -15.83 -1.80 -7.10
C GLN A 144 -15.39 -1.37 -8.52
N PRO A 145 -15.76 -0.16 -8.98
CA PRO A 145 -15.19 0.45 -10.18
C PRO A 145 -13.65 0.49 -10.11
N TRP A 146 -12.98 0.32 -11.25
CA TRP A 146 -11.51 0.26 -11.34
C TRP A 146 -10.79 1.40 -10.64
N TRP A 147 -11.36 2.62 -10.67
CA TRP A 147 -10.73 3.79 -10.09
C TRP A 147 -10.76 3.76 -8.58
N PHE A 148 -11.77 3.15 -7.96
CA PHE A 148 -11.78 2.94 -6.51
C PHE A 148 -10.71 1.90 -6.10
N ALA A 149 -10.65 0.77 -6.80
CA ALA A 149 -9.64 -0.25 -6.54
C ALA A 149 -8.20 0.30 -6.65
N LEU A 150 -7.96 1.16 -7.65
CA LEU A 150 -6.68 1.83 -7.83
C LEU A 150 -6.38 2.86 -6.73
N THR A 151 -7.35 3.71 -6.37
CA THR A 151 -7.13 4.71 -5.32
C THR A 151 -6.91 4.07 -3.96
N ASP A 152 -7.65 3.00 -3.66
CA ASP A 152 -7.49 2.27 -2.40
C ASP A 152 -6.13 1.58 -2.34
N ALA A 153 -5.65 1.00 -3.45
CA ALA A 153 -4.31 0.43 -3.54
C ALA A 153 -3.22 1.51 -3.35
N LEU A 154 -3.35 2.67 -3.98
CA LEU A 154 -2.44 3.80 -3.80
C LEU A 154 -2.40 4.29 -2.35
N GLU A 155 -3.56 4.48 -1.71
CA GLU A 155 -3.66 4.94 -0.33
C GLU A 155 -3.00 3.94 0.64
N VAL A 156 -3.25 2.64 0.45
CA VAL A 156 -2.66 1.59 1.30
C VAL A 156 -1.14 1.51 1.12
N LEU A 157 -0.62 1.67 -0.09
CA LEU A 157 0.82 1.70 -0.34
C LEU A 157 1.48 2.95 0.26
N GLU A 158 0.85 4.12 0.18
CA GLU A 158 1.33 5.36 0.81
C GLU A 158 1.35 5.21 2.34
N GLU A 159 0.27 4.72 2.93
CA GLU A 159 0.16 4.46 4.37
C GLU A 159 1.25 3.48 4.82
N GLY A 160 1.39 2.35 4.14
CA GLY A 160 2.41 1.34 4.41
C GLY A 160 3.84 1.89 4.30
N THR A 161 4.10 2.70 3.27
CA THR A 161 5.39 3.38 3.07
C THR A 161 5.71 4.30 4.25
N GLY A 162 4.73 5.10 4.70
CA GLY A 162 4.87 5.98 5.86
C GLY A 162 5.14 5.23 7.16
N GLN A 163 4.42 4.12 7.40
CA GLN A 163 4.62 3.26 8.57
C GLN A 163 6.03 2.63 8.57
N MET A 164 6.49 2.09 7.43
CA MET A 164 7.83 1.50 7.32
C MET A 164 8.95 2.53 7.42
N ALA A 165 8.76 3.74 6.89
CA ALA A 165 9.71 4.84 7.03
C ALA A 165 9.85 5.25 8.51
N SER A 166 8.74 5.30 9.25
CA SER A 166 8.76 5.54 10.70
C SER A 166 9.57 4.46 11.43
N LEU A 167 9.32 3.18 11.13
CA LEU A 167 10.09 2.06 11.70
C LEU A 167 11.58 2.17 11.38
N THR A 168 11.94 2.52 10.15
CA THR A 168 13.33 2.75 9.71
C THR A 168 14.02 3.78 10.61
N THR A 169 13.38 4.93 10.84
CA THR A 169 13.97 5.99 11.67
C THR A 169 14.09 5.63 13.15
N ALA A 170 13.26 4.69 13.62
CA ALA A 170 13.31 4.18 14.99
C ALA A 170 14.43 3.14 15.21
N GLN A 171 15.03 2.59 14.15
CA GLN A 171 16.08 1.58 14.25
C GLN A 171 17.50 2.17 14.22
N PRO A 172 18.46 1.56 14.95
CA PRO A 172 19.87 1.93 14.87
C PRO A 172 20.43 1.80 13.44
N THR A 173 21.29 2.74 13.04
CA THR A 173 21.98 2.69 11.75
C THR A 173 22.83 1.41 11.63
N GLY A 174 22.74 0.74 10.47
CA GLY A 174 23.46 -0.52 10.22
C GLY A 174 22.88 -1.75 10.93
N SER A 175 21.71 -1.62 11.57
CA SER A 175 21.02 -2.79 12.11
C SER A 175 20.22 -3.52 11.02
N PRO A 176 20.12 -4.86 11.07
CA PRO A 176 19.32 -5.62 10.10
C PRO A 176 17.84 -5.22 10.08
N ALA A 177 17.30 -4.76 11.21
CA ALA A 177 15.91 -4.28 11.29
C ALA A 177 15.73 -2.97 10.50
N ARG A 178 16.74 -2.10 10.50
CA ARG A 178 16.73 -0.88 9.69
C ARG A 178 16.81 -1.20 8.20
N GLU A 179 17.76 -2.05 7.82
CA GLU A 179 17.93 -2.45 6.42
C GLU A 179 16.68 -3.15 5.88
N LEU A 180 16.05 -4.00 6.68
CA LEU A 180 14.77 -4.62 6.34
C LEU A 180 13.69 -3.56 6.09
N SER A 181 13.55 -2.60 6.99
CA SER A 181 12.53 -1.56 6.83
C SER A 181 12.80 -0.64 5.63
N GLU A 182 14.06 -0.36 5.31
CA GLU A 182 14.46 0.39 4.11
C GLU A 182 14.13 -0.37 2.82
N LEU A 183 14.39 -1.68 2.76
CA LEU A 183 14.05 -2.51 1.59
C LEU A 183 12.54 -2.56 1.35
N ILE A 184 11.75 -2.74 2.40
CA ILE A 184 10.28 -2.77 2.26
C ILE A 184 9.72 -1.39 1.91
N THR A 185 10.25 -0.30 2.47
CA THR A 185 9.88 1.06 2.05
C THR A 185 10.16 1.29 0.57
N GLN A 186 11.30 0.80 0.05
CA GLN A 186 11.63 0.93 -1.37
C GLN A 186 10.68 0.13 -2.26
N LEU A 187 10.35 -1.11 -1.88
CA LEU A 187 9.37 -1.94 -2.59
C LEU A 187 8.00 -1.25 -2.66
N LEU A 188 7.46 -0.80 -1.52
CA LEU A 188 6.13 -0.16 -1.47
C LEU A 188 6.09 1.14 -2.27
N ARG A 189 7.15 1.95 -2.19
CA ARG A 189 7.26 3.18 -2.98
C ARG A 189 7.34 2.89 -4.48
N GLY A 190 8.16 1.92 -4.88
CA GLY A 190 8.27 1.53 -6.28
C GLY A 190 6.94 1.07 -6.86
N HIS A 191 6.15 0.32 -6.09
CA HIS A 191 4.81 -0.09 -6.49
C HIS A 191 3.84 1.09 -6.57
N HIS A 192 3.89 1.99 -5.58
CA HIS A 192 3.07 3.20 -5.58
C HIS A 192 3.34 4.08 -6.81
N ASP A 193 4.62 4.30 -7.13
CA ASP A 193 5.02 5.10 -8.30
C ASP A 193 4.57 4.44 -9.61
N GLU A 194 4.66 3.11 -9.72
CA GLU A 194 4.17 2.37 -10.88
C GLU A 194 2.64 2.43 -11.04
N LEU A 195 1.89 2.36 -9.93
CA LEU A 195 0.44 2.54 -9.96
C LEU A 195 0.04 3.97 -10.36
N LEU A 196 0.80 4.99 -9.97
CA LEU A 196 0.55 6.36 -10.40
C LEU A 196 0.75 6.55 -11.90
N LEU A 197 1.80 5.94 -12.47
CA LEU A 197 2.03 5.94 -13.92
C LEU A 197 0.86 5.25 -14.64
N GLU A 198 0.41 4.12 -14.11
CA GLU A 198 -0.72 3.38 -14.69
C GLU A 198 -2.04 4.16 -14.58
N ALA A 199 -2.24 4.90 -13.49
CA ALA A 199 -3.41 5.76 -13.31
C ALA A 199 -3.52 6.83 -14.40
N ASP A 200 -2.39 7.44 -14.78
CA ASP A 200 -2.33 8.45 -15.84
C ASP A 200 -2.69 7.87 -17.21
N ASP A 201 -2.18 6.66 -17.49
CA ASP A 201 -2.51 5.91 -18.71
C ASP A 201 -3.99 5.48 -18.76
N TRP A 202 -4.64 5.25 -17.62
CA TRP A 202 -6.05 4.84 -17.55
C TRP A 202 -7.04 5.98 -17.78
N ILE A 203 -6.62 7.22 -17.46
CA ILE A 203 -7.45 8.42 -17.54
C ILE A 203 -7.40 9.05 -18.95
N SER A 204 -6.30 8.84 -19.68
CA SER A 204 -6.01 9.42 -21.00
C SER A 204 -6.79 8.76 -22.15
#